data_AF-A0A3G6UTP0-F1
#
_entry.id   AF-A0A3G6UTP0-F1
#
_cell.length_a   1.000
_cell.length_b   1.000
_cell.length_c   1.000
_cell.angle_alpha   90.00
_cell.angle_beta   90.00
_cell.angle_gamma   90.00
#
_symmetry.space_group_name_H-M   'P 1'
#
loop_
_entity.id
_entity.type
_entity.pdbx_description
1 polymer ?
#
loop_
_entity_poly.entity_id
_entity_poly.type
_entity_poly.pdbx_seq_one_letter_code
_entity_poly.pdbx_strand_id
1 'polypeptide(L)'
;MLLFERLTETKDYWVNTICEGLDDKADLIWSEVEAEYEILQKKLTSLEEREAYQKVVDEVIKGVMHSILVMIDGGDELADRILLDLIERDSRKSLSIQTALHEKFFGYLLDKEIE
;
A
#
# COMPACT_ATOMS: atom_id res chain seq x y z
N MET A 1 -10.50 2.07 -12.03
CA MET A 1 -9.81 0.96 -12.73
C MET A 1 -9.65 -0.13 -11.70
N LEU A 2 -10.08 -1.36 -12.01
CA LEU A 2 -10.12 -2.44 -11.03
C LEU A 2 -8.79 -2.65 -10.30
N LEU A 3 -7.66 -2.55 -11.02
CA LEU A 3 -6.33 -2.63 -10.39
C LEU A 3 -6.13 -1.56 -9.30
N PHE A 4 -6.45 -0.29 -9.57
CA PHE A 4 -6.29 0.79 -8.59
C PHE A 4 -7.22 0.62 -7.39
N GLU A 5 -8.46 0.19 -7.64
CA GLU A 5 -9.41 -0.13 -6.56
C GLU A 5 -8.86 -1.22 -5.65
N ARG A 6 -8.37 -2.33 -6.22
CA ARG A 6 -7.77 -3.43 -5.44
C ARG A 6 -6.49 -3.03 -4.71
N LEU A 7 -5.67 -2.19 -5.32
CA LEU A 7 -4.47 -1.66 -4.69
C LEU A 7 -4.82 -0.79 -3.47
N THR A 8 -5.80 0.11 -3.61
CA THR A 8 -6.28 0.93 -2.48
C THR A 8 -6.90 0.08 -1.38
N GLU A 9 -7.79 -0.87 -1.71
CA GLU A 9 -8.38 -1.79 -0.73
C GLU A 9 -7.31 -2.59 0.03
N THR A 10 -6.26 -3.03 -0.67
CA THR A 10 -5.14 -3.75 -0.06
C THR A 10 -4.35 -2.85 0.89
N LYS A 11 -4.05 -1.61 0.48
CA LYS A 11 -3.42 -0.61 1.34
C LYS A 11 -4.23 -0.40 2.62
N ASP A 12 -5.51 -0.08 2.46
CA ASP A 12 -6.40 0.25 3.57
C ASP A 12 -6.54 -0.92 4.52
N TYR A 13 -6.67 -2.14 3.99
CA TYR A 13 -6.68 -3.36 4.79
C TYR A 13 -5.44 -3.47 5.67
N TRP A 14 -4.24 -3.31 5.11
CA TRP A 14 -3.00 -3.44 5.87
C TRP A 14 -2.79 -2.32 6.87
N VAL A 15 -3.09 -1.07 6.49
CA VAL A 15 -3.04 0.08 7.41
C VAL A 15 -3.98 -0.17 8.60
N ASN A 16 -5.23 -0.57 8.34
CA ASN A 16 -6.21 -0.84 9.40
C ASN A 16 -5.78 -2.02 10.27
N THR A 17 -5.33 -3.12 9.67
CA THR A 17 -4.85 -4.31 10.40
C THR A 17 -3.70 -3.95 11.34
N ILE A 18 -2.75 -3.13 10.88
CA ILE A 18 -1.63 -2.67 11.70
C ILE A 18 -2.13 -1.77 12.85
N CYS A 19 -3.07 -0.86 12.58
CA CYS A 19 -3.63 0.04 13.60
C CYS A 19 -4.47 -0.70 14.64
N GLU A 20 -5.29 -1.66 14.22
CA GLU A 20 -6.06 -2.54 15.10
C GLU A 20 -5.12 -3.37 15.99
N GLY A 21 -3.98 -3.80 15.46
CA GLY A 21 -2.92 -4.46 16.23
C GLY A 21 -2.32 -3.61 17.35
N LEU A 22 -2.49 -2.29 17.34
CA LEU A 22 -2.03 -1.40 18.41
C LEU A 22 -3.05 -1.24 19.56
N ASP A 23 -4.21 -1.88 19.47
CA ASP A 23 -5.11 -2.00 20.60
C ASP A 23 -4.54 -2.98 21.65
N ASP A 24 -4.69 -2.67 22.93
CA ASP A 24 -4.12 -3.47 24.02
C ASP A 24 -4.79 -4.85 24.18
N LYS A 25 -5.91 -5.07 23.49
CA LYS A 25 -6.66 -6.33 23.46
C LYS A 25 -6.63 -7.00 22.10
N ALA A 26 -5.82 -6.50 21.17
CA ALA A 26 -5.75 -7.05 19.82
C ALA A 26 -5.26 -8.50 19.84
N ASP A 27 -5.88 -9.34 19.03
CA ASP A 27 -5.36 -10.67 18.72
C ASP A 27 -4.29 -10.54 17.63
N LEU A 28 -3.06 -10.91 17.96
CA LEU A 28 -1.87 -10.74 17.12
C LEU A 28 -1.42 -12.05 16.45
N ILE A 29 -2.24 -13.10 16.44
CA ILE A 29 -1.91 -14.41 15.82
C ILE A 29 -1.45 -14.31 14.36
N TRP A 30 -1.87 -13.27 13.64
CA TRP A 30 -1.50 -13.03 12.25
C TRP A 30 -0.07 -12.46 12.06
N SER A 31 0.56 -11.99 13.13
CA SER A 31 1.84 -11.27 13.09
C SER A 31 3.00 -12.15 13.57
N GLU A 32 4.10 -12.14 12.84
CA GLU A 32 5.35 -12.77 13.28
C GLU A 32 6.15 -11.90 14.28
N VAL A 33 5.69 -10.67 14.53
CA VAL A 33 6.37 -9.64 15.35
C VAL A 33 5.48 -9.17 16.52
N GLU A 34 4.80 -10.12 17.17
CA GLU A 34 3.90 -9.86 18.30
C GLU A 34 4.58 -9.08 19.44
N ALA A 35 5.83 -9.41 19.77
CA ALA A 35 6.58 -8.75 20.84
C ALA A 35 6.82 -7.25 20.56
N GLU A 36 7.07 -6.87 19.30
CA GLU A 36 7.22 -5.48 18.87
C GLU A 36 5.90 -4.72 18.96
N TYR A 37 4.79 -5.36 18.60
CA TYR A 37 3.45 -4.81 18.81
C TYR A 37 3.19 -4.53 20.28
N GLU A 38 3.48 -5.47 21.18
CA GLU A 38 3.31 -5.25 22.62
C GLU A 38 4.13 -4.07 23.15
N ILE A 39 5.33 -3.83 22.59
CA ILE A 39 6.16 -2.66 22.94
C ILE A 39 5.48 -1.38 22.47
N LEU A 40 4.95 -1.35 21.25
CA LEU A 40 4.28 -0.18 20.67
C LEU A 40 2.94 0.11 21.35
N GLN A 41 2.13 -0.90 21.67
CA GLN A 41 0.88 -0.77 22.43
C GLN A 41 1.10 -0.05 23.77
N LYS A 42 2.20 -0.34 24.46
CA LYS A 42 2.58 0.31 25.74
C LYS A 42 3.06 1.76 25.58
N LYS A 43 3.42 2.16 24.36
CA LYS A 43 3.97 3.51 24.06
C LYS A 43 2.94 4.42 23.39
N LEU A 44 2.12 3.89 22.49
CA LEU A 44 1.11 4.62 21.72
C LEU A 44 -0.24 4.54 22.45
N THR A 45 -0.35 5.31 23.52
CA THR A 45 -1.46 5.21 24.49
C THR A 45 -2.60 6.19 24.21
N SER A 46 -2.30 7.28 23.50
CA SER A 46 -3.29 8.26 23.08
C SER A 46 -3.77 8.02 21.65
N LEU A 47 -4.97 8.52 21.34
CA LEU A 47 -5.50 8.51 19.97
C LEU A 47 -4.58 9.27 19.01
N GLU A 48 -4.06 10.42 19.43
CA GLU A 48 -3.17 11.27 18.62
C GLU A 48 -1.88 10.51 18.21
N GLU A 49 -1.25 9.79 19.14
CA GLU A 49 -0.06 8.98 18.87
C GLU A 49 -0.35 7.85 17.86
N ARG A 50 -1.51 7.21 18.00
CA ARG A 50 -1.94 6.12 17.10
C ARG A 50 -2.26 6.66 15.70
N GLU A 51 -2.95 7.80 15.60
CA GLU A 51 -3.21 8.47 14.33
C GLU A 51 -1.92 8.94 13.65
N ALA A 52 -0.95 9.45 14.41
CA ALA A 52 0.36 9.81 13.87
C ALA A 52 1.10 8.59 13.30
N TYR A 53 1.10 7.48 14.04
CA TYR A 53 1.69 6.23 13.55
C TYR A 53 0.97 5.69 12.31
N GLN A 54 -0.36 5.72 12.29
CA GLN A 54 -1.17 5.32 11.14
C GLN A 54 -0.77 6.09 9.86
N LYS A 55 -0.59 7.41 9.97
CA LYS A 55 -0.18 8.25 8.84
C LYS A 55 1.20 7.88 8.30
N VAL A 56 2.15 7.58 9.19
CA VAL A 56 3.49 7.12 8.80
C VAL A 56 3.42 5.76 8.08
N VAL A 57 2.63 4.82 8.60
CA VAL A 57 2.45 3.50 7.96
C VAL A 57 1.80 3.64 6.59
N ASP A 58 0.75 4.46 6.48
CA ASP A 58 0.09 4.74 5.21
C ASP A 58 1.04 5.34 4.16
N GLU A 59 1.86 6.32 4.55
CA GLU A 59 2.89 6.91 3.69
C GLU A 59 3.91 5.86 3.21
N VAL A 60 4.41 5.01 4.11
CA VAL A 60 5.37 3.96 3.78
C VAL A 60 4.76 2.97 2.78
N ILE A 61 3.53 2.52 3.00
CA ILE A 61 2.87 1.57 2.09
C ILE A 61 2.63 2.22 0.72
N LYS A 62 2.21 3.48 0.66
CA LYS A 62 2.10 4.24 -0.60
C LYS A 62 3.44 4.28 -1.34
N GLY A 63 4.55 4.52 -0.65
CA GLY A 63 5.89 4.52 -1.23
C GLY A 63 6.33 3.16 -1.78
N VAL A 64 6.01 2.06 -1.10
CA VAL A 64 6.25 0.70 -1.60
C VAL A 64 5.43 0.44 -2.85
N MET A 65 4.13 0.76 -2.83
CA MET A 65 3.25 0.60 -3.99
C MET A 65 3.71 1.43 -5.19
N HIS A 66 4.15 2.66 -4.97
CA HIS A 66 4.78 3.50 -5.99
C HIS A 66 5.95 2.76 -6.65
N SER A 67 6.87 2.27 -5.83
CA SER A 67 8.07 1.59 -6.31
C SER A 67 7.72 0.35 -7.14
N ILE A 68 6.71 -0.43 -6.71
CA ILE A 68 6.21 -1.58 -7.47
C ILE A 68 5.65 -1.18 -8.83
N LEU A 69 4.86 -0.10 -8.89
CA LEU A 69 4.31 0.38 -10.15
C LEU A 69 5.39 0.93 -11.08
N VAL A 70 6.41 1.61 -10.55
CA VAL A 70 7.59 2.04 -11.32
C VAL A 70 8.34 0.86 -11.91
N MET A 71 8.53 -0.23 -11.15
CA MET A 71 9.13 -1.47 -11.67
C MET A 71 8.32 -2.05 -12.85
N ILE A 72 6.98 -2.01 -12.76
CA ILE A 72 6.10 -2.50 -13.83
C ILE A 72 6.13 -1.57 -15.05
N ASP A 73 6.19 -0.26 -14.82
CA ASP A 73 6.30 0.75 -15.88
C ASP A 73 7.68 0.75 -16.57
N GLY A 74 8.64 -0.01 -16.03
CA GLY A 74 9.99 -0.12 -16.56
C GLY A 74 10.89 1.06 -16.21
N GLY A 75 10.62 1.76 -15.10
CA GLY A 75 11.36 2.93 -14.65
C GLY A 75 12.58 2.63 -13.76
N ASP A 76 12.97 1.36 -13.61
CA ASP A 76 14.08 0.91 -12.78
C ASP A 76 15.01 -0.08 -13.51
N GLU A 77 16.08 -0.51 -12.85
CA GLU A 77 17.08 -1.43 -13.43
C GLU A 77 16.52 -2.83 -13.77
N LEU A 78 15.36 -3.21 -13.22
CA LEU A 78 14.71 -4.47 -13.57
C LEU A 78 14.29 -4.48 -15.04
N ALA A 79 13.85 -3.33 -15.56
CA ALA A 79 13.39 -3.16 -16.94
C ALA A 79 14.45 -3.52 -17.99
N ASP A 80 15.73 -3.33 -17.65
CA ASP A 80 16.86 -3.69 -18.52
C ASP A 80 16.99 -5.21 -18.75
N ARG A 81 16.33 -6.01 -17.89
CA ARG A 81 16.44 -7.48 -17.89
C ARG A 81 15.11 -8.18 -18.07
N ILE A 82 14.04 -7.64 -17.51
CA ILE A 82 12.71 -8.25 -17.45
C ILE A 82 11.68 -7.15 -17.72
N LEU A 83 10.88 -7.35 -18.78
CA LEU A 83 9.68 -6.55 -19.01
C LEU A 83 8.50 -7.20 -18.29
N LEU A 84 7.88 -6.46 -17.37
CA LEU A 84 6.61 -6.85 -16.74
C LEU A 84 5.47 -6.16 -17.47
N ASP A 85 4.45 -6.93 -17.86
CA ASP A 85 3.26 -6.39 -18.51
C ASP A 85 2.00 -6.87 -17.79
N LEU A 86 1.09 -5.94 -17.52
CA LEU A 86 -0.22 -6.22 -16.95
C LEU A 86 -1.24 -6.24 -18.08
N ILE A 87 -1.72 -7.44 -18.44
CA ILE A 87 -2.67 -7.61 -19.54
C ILE A 87 -4.08 -7.75 -18.98
N GLU A 88 -4.99 -6.88 -19.42
CA GLU A 88 -6.41 -7.04 -19.12
C GLU A 88 -6.95 -8.31 -19.80
N ARG A 89 -7.55 -9.20 -19.02
CA ARG A 89 -7.92 -10.54 -19.47
C ARG A 89 -8.88 -10.53 -20.66
N ASP A 90 -9.89 -9.67 -20.63
CA ASP A 90 -10.99 -9.68 -21.60
C ASP A 90 -10.61 -8.97 -22.89
N SER A 91 -9.99 -7.78 -22.80
CA SER A 91 -9.58 -7.02 -23.99
C SER A 91 -8.25 -7.47 -24.58
N ARG A 92 -7.45 -8.24 -23.83
CA ARG A 92 -6.06 -8.60 -24.14
C ARG A 92 -5.14 -7.39 -24.33
N LYS A 93 -5.57 -6.21 -23.90
CA LYS A 93 -4.75 -5.00 -23.96
C LYS A 93 -3.79 -4.96 -22.78
N SER A 94 -2.57 -4.59 -23.07
CA SER A 94 -1.61 -4.19 -22.04
C SER A 94 -2.09 -2.90 -21.37
N LEU A 95 -1.99 -2.89 -20.05
CA LEU A 95 -2.20 -1.73 -19.19
C LEU A 95 -0.92 -0.92 -19.01
N SER A 96 0.26 -1.48 -19.31
CA SER A 96 1.56 -0.80 -19.18
C SER A 96 2.03 -0.14 -20.48
N ILE A 97 1.63 -0.63 -21.66
CA ILE A 97 2.17 -0.17 -22.96
C ILE A 97 1.87 1.30 -23.32
N GLN A 98 1.01 2.02 -22.58
CA GLN A 98 0.69 3.43 -22.89
C GLN A 98 0.51 4.32 -21.66
N THR A 99 1.02 3.90 -20.50
CA THR A 99 0.62 4.53 -19.24
C THR A 99 1.66 4.42 -18.17
N ALA A 100 2.07 5.56 -17.60
CA ALA A 100 2.73 5.60 -16.30
C ALA A 100 1.71 5.19 -15.22
N LEU A 101 1.62 3.89 -14.93
CA LEU A 101 0.70 3.32 -13.94
C LEU A 101 0.95 3.94 -12.56
N HIS A 102 2.21 4.20 -12.20
CA HIS A 102 2.54 4.87 -10.94
C HIS A 102 1.92 6.27 -10.83
N GLU A 103 2.07 7.12 -11.85
CA GLU A 103 1.48 8.47 -11.85
C GLU A 103 -0.05 8.41 -11.79
N LYS A 104 -0.65 7.53 -12.59
CA LYS A 104 -2.12 7.38 -12.63
C LYS A 104 -2.69 6.86 -11.32
N PHE A 105 -1.99 5.94 -10.66
CA PHE A 105 -2.43 5.43 -9.36
C PHE A 105 -2.36 6.51 -8.29
N PHE A 106 -1.28 7.29 -8.26
CA PHE A 106 -1.16 8.39 -7.31
C PHE A 106 -2.18 9.51 -7.56
N GLY A 107 -2.45 9.84 -8.82
CA GLY A 107 -3.56 10.73 -9.17
C GLY A 107 -4.90 10.21 -8.63
N TYR A 108 -5.17 8.93 -8.83
CA TYR A 108 -6.38 8.28 -8.31
C TYR A 108 -6.48 8.32 -6.77
N LEU A 109 -5.36 8.11 -6.05
CA LEU A 109 -5.35 8.21 -4.59
C LEU A 109 -5.62 9.64 -4.12
N LEU A 110 -4.98 10.64 -4.75
CA LEU A 110 -5.18 12.05 -4.43
C LEU A 110 -6.64 12.46 -4.62
N ASP A 111 -7.26 12.04 -5.73
CA ASP A 111 -8.67 12.33 -6.00
C ASP A 111 -9.60 11.75 -4.92
N LYS A 112 -9.26 10.58 -4.37
CA LYS A 112 -10.02 9.92 -3.30
C LYS A 112 -9.79 10.49 -1.90
N GLU A 113 -8.62 11.07 -1.64
CA GLU A 113 -8.27 11.64 -0.34
C GLU A 113 -8.75 13.09 -0.18
N ILE A 114 -9.20 13.72 -1.29
CA ILE A 114 -9.79 15.06 -1.30
C ILE A 114 -11.32 15.02 -1.11
N GLU A 115 -11.97 13.86 -1.26
CA GLU A 115 -13.40 13.63 -0.91
C GLU A 115 -13.59 13.33 0.60
#